data_AF-A0A7Z8QTK5-F1
#
_entry.id   AF-A0A7Z8QTK5-F1
#
_cell.length_a   1.000
_cell.length_b   1.000
_cell.length_c   1.000
_cell.angle_alpha   90.00
_cell.angle_beta   90.00
_cell.angle_gamma   90.00
#
_symmetry.space_group_name_H-M   'P 1'
#
loop_
_entity.id
_entity.type
_entity.pdbx_description
1 polymer ?
#
loop_
_entity_poly.entity_id
_entity_poly.type
_entity_poly.pdbx_seq_one_letter_code
_entity_poly.pdbx_strand_id
1 'polypeptide(L)'
;MTVEVVRLIEAGIRLDWSPEQVSGWLEKEEKIRISHERIYQHVWADKRQGGELYKHLRQSHKKRKKKYSRSRYFCESLFWAS
;
A
#
# COMPACT_ATOMS: atom_id res chain seq x y z
N MET A 1 20.33 -7.61 1.50
CA MET A 1 20.32 -6.46 0.59
C MET A 1 21.59 -5.66 0.85
N THR A 2 22.20 -5.07 -0.18
CA THR A 2 23.35 -4.17 0.03
C THR A 2 22.86 -2.85 0.62
N VAL A 3 23.74 -2.17 1.35
CA VAL A 3 23.40 -0.90 2.02
C VAL A 3 23.07 0.19 1.01
N GLU A 4 23.73 0.19 -0.15
CA GLU A 4 23.48 1.15 -1.24
C GLU A 4 22.07 1.01 -1.80
N VAL A 5 21.65 -0.22 -2.11
CA VAL A 5 20.29 -0.51 -2.60
C VAL A 5 19.23 -0.09 -1.59
N VAL A 6 19.46 -0.30 -0.30
CA VAL A 6 18.53 0.15 0.75
C VAL A 6 18.37 1.66 0.71
N ARG A 7 19.47 2.43 0.65
CA ARG A 7 19.41 3.90 0.56
C ARG A 7 18.65 4.40 -0.66
N LEU A 8 18.85 3.74 -1.80
CA LEU A 8 18.13 4.04 -3.03
C LEU A 8 16.62 3.80 -2.90
N ILE A 9 16.24 2.69 -2.28
CA ILE A 9 14.83 2.36 -2.00
C ILE A 9 14.23 3.39 -1.05
N GLU A 10 14.92 3.72 0.05
CA GLU A 10 14.46 4.73 1.01
C GLU A 10 14.27 6.09 0.35
N ALA A 11 15.18 6.49 -0.54
CA ALA A 11 15.06 7.74 -1.30
C ALA A 11 13.83 7.72 -2.21
N GLY A 12 13.59 6.64 -2.95
CA GLY A 12 12.39 6.50 -3.79
C GLY A 12 11.10 6.51 -3.00
N ILE A 13 11.05 5.79 -1.88
CA ILE A 13 9.88 5.77 -0.99
C ILE A 13 9.60 7.15 -0.39
N ARG A 14 10.64 7.91 -0.01
CA ARG A 14 10.50 9.31 0.47
C ARG A 14 9.99 10.27 -0.60
N LEU A 15 10.16 9.95 -1.89
CA LEU A 15 9.61 10.69 -3.02
C LEU A 15 8.16 10.25 -3.37
N ASP A 16 7.50 9.52 -2.48
CA ASP A 16 6.16 8.97 -2.65
C ASP A 16 6.04 7.98 -3.82
N TRP A 17 7.14 7.34 -4.23
CA TRP A 17 7.12 6.31 -5.27
C TRP A 17 6.55 4.99 -4.75
N SER A 18 5.83 4.28 -5.61
CA SER A 18 5.35 2.92 -5.30
C SER A 18 6.52 1.92 -5.32
N PRO A 19 6.49 0.85 -4.50
CA PRO A 19 7.49 -0.22 -4.54
C PRO A 19 7.71 -0.82 -5.93
N GLU A 20 6.68 -0.90 -6.79
CA GLU A 20 6.84 -1.35 -8.17
C GLU A 20 7.64 -0.35 -9.02
N GLN A 21 7.46 0.96 -8.79
CA GLN A 21 8.20 2.01 -9.51
C GLN A 21 9.68 2.01 -9.10
N VAL A 22 9.96 1.84 -7.81
CA VAL A 22 11.32 1.72 -7.29
C VAL A 22 12.01 0.49 -7.88
N SER A 23 11.32 -0.65 -7.96
CA SER A 23 11.83 -1.87 -8.59
C SER A 23 12.19 -1.66 -10.07
N GLY A 24 11.29 -1.04 -10.85
CA GLY A 24 11.55 -0.74 -12.26
C GLY A 24 12.68 0.28 -12.47
N TRP A 25 12.80 1.26 -11.58
CA TRP A 25 13.90 2.23 -11.63
C TRP A 25 15.25 1.58 -11.31
N LEU A 26 15.32 0.70 -10.30
CA LEU A 26 16.53 -0.05 -9.96
C LEU A 26 16.98 -1.01 -11.06
N GLU A 27 16.04 -1.64 -11.78
CA GLU A 27 16.38 -2.48 -12.94
C GLU A 27 16.95 -1.63 -14.09
N LYS A 28 16.46 -0.41 -14.27
CA LYS A 28 16.87 0.47 -15.38
C LYS A 28 18.20 1.18 -15.12
N GLU A 29 18.38 1.74 -13.93
CA GLU A 29 19.55 2.58 -13.59
C GLU A 29 20.74 1.74 -13.14
N GLU A 30 20.49 0.80 -12.22
CA GLU A 30 21.53 0.01 -11.54
C GLU A 30 21.67 -1.40 -12.12
N LYS A 31 20.77 -1.82 -13.04
CA LYS A 31 20.65 -3.20 -13.55
C LYS A 31 20.45 -4.25 -12.45
N ILE A 32 19.90 -3.84 -11.31
CA ILE A 32 19.66 -4.72 -10.18
C ILE A 32 18.20 -5.19 -10.23
N ARG A 33 18.01 -6.50 -10.41
CA ARG A 33 16.68 -7.12 -10.32
C ARG A 33 16.30 -7.38 -8.87
N ILE A 34 15.38 -6.56 -8.36
CA ILE A 34 14.77 -6.76 -7.04
C ILE A 34 13.26 -6.81 -7.19
N SER A 35 12.66 -7.87 -6.66
CA SER A 35 11.22 -8.01 -6.55
C SER A 35 10.65 -6.96 -5.60
N HIS A 36 9.52 -6.37 -5.98
CA HIS A 36 8.79 -5.43 -5.14
C HIS A 36 8.37 -6.04 -3.80
N GLU A 37 8.12 -7.36 -3.70
CA GLU A 37 7.94 -8.05 -2.41
C GLU A 37 9.09 -7.80 -1.43
N ARG A 38 10.35 -7.80 -1.91
CA ARG A 38 11.51 -7.60 -1.03
C ARG A 38 11.54 -6.16 -0.50
N ILE A 39 11.15 -5.20 -1.33
CA ILE A 39 10.97 -3.80 -0.93
C ILE A 39 9.87 -3.70 0.13
N TYR A 40 8.73 -4.36 -0.07
CA TYR A 40 7.67 -4.43 0.94
C TYR A 40 8.18 -5.03 2.26
N GLN A 41 8.86 -6.18 2.23
CA GLN A 41 9.42 -6.81 3.42
C GLN A 41 10.35 -5.87 4.19
N HIS A 42 11.18 -5.11 3.47
CA HIS A 42 12.05 -4.10 4.06
C HIS A 42 11.26 -2.99 4.75
N VAL A 43 10.26 -2.40 4.08
CA VAL A 43 9.40 -1.37 4.68
C VAL A 43 8.65 -1.89 5.92
N TRP A 44 8.18 -3.13 5.90
CA TRP A 44 7.52 -3.75 7.06
C TRP A 44 8.49 -4.06 8.19
N ALA A 45 9.72 -4.44 7.88
CA ALA A 45 10.78 -4.62 8.88
C ALA A 45 11.17 -3.29 9.53
N ASP A 46 11.27 -2.21 8.77
CA ASP A 46 11.51 -0.86 9.28
C ASP A 46 10.37 -0.39 10.18
N LYS A 47 9.12 -0.58 9.75
CA LYS A 47 7.94 -0.29 10.57
C LYS A 47 7.94 -1.06 11.90
N ARG A 48 8.38 -2.32 11.92
CA ARG A 48 8.51 -3.10 13.17
C ARG A 48 9.61 -2.58 14.09
N GLN A 49 10.63 -1.95 13.53
CA GLN A 49 11.71 -1.28 14.26
C GLN A 49 11.33 0.14 14.69
N GLY A 50 10.12 0.62 14.33
CA GLY A 50 9.64 1.95 14.67
C GLY A 50 9.96 3.02 13.62
N GLY A 51 10.43 2.65 12.44
CA GLY A 51 10.70 3.59 11.35
C GLY A 51 9.44 4.12 10.66
N GLU A 52 9.62 5.17 9.88
CA GLU A 52 8.53 5.98 9.32
C GLU A 52 8.36 5.82 7.79
N LEU A 53 9.16 4.96 7.15
CA LEU A 53 9.14 4.76 5.69
C LEU A 53 7.75 4.40 5.16
N TYR A 54 6.97 3.64 5.94
CA TYR A 54 5.62 3.24 5.57
C TYR A 54 4.64 4.42 5.43
N LYS A 55 4.92 5.59 6.04
CA LYS A 55 4.05 6.77 5.99
C LYS A 55 4.09 7.45 4.62
N HIS A 56 5.20 7.33 3.90
CA HIS A 56 5.42 7.89 2.56
C HIS A 56 4.86 7.02 1.43
N LEU A 57 4.32 5.84 1.72
CA LEU A 57 3.58 5.10 0.70
C LEU A 57 2.30 5.87 0.37
N ARG A 58 2.17 6.29 -0.89
CA ARG A 58 0.99 6.96 -1.46
C ARG A 58 -0.34 6.27 -1.13
N GLN A 59 -0.34 4.95 -0.93
CA GLN A 59 -1.52 4.18 -0.52
C GLN A 59 -1.98 4.44 0.92
N SER A 60 -1.10 4.90 1.82
CA SER A 60 -1.42 5.26 3.21
C SER A 60 -2.48 6.36 3.30
N HIS A 61 -2.54 7.23 2.29
CA HIS A 61 -3.49 8.35 2.24
C HIS A 61 -4.91 7.93 1.84
N LYS A 62 -5.12 6.69 1.37
CA LYS A 62 -6.46 6.21 0.99
C LYS A 62 -7.19 5.66 2.22
N LYS A 63 -7.77 6.57 3.02
CA LYS A 63 -8.79 6.19 4.02
C LYS A 63 -9.89 5.40 3.30
N ARG A 64 -9.95 4.09 3.56
CA ARG A 64 -11.00 3.20 3.03
C ARG A 64 -12.35 3.74 3.49
N LYS A 65 -13.15 4.32 2.58
CA LYS A 65 -14.51 4.78 2.91
C LYS A 65 -15.30 3.56 3.44
N LYS A 66 -15.79 3.66 4.68
CA LYS A 66 -16.73 2.70 5.27
C LYS A 66 -17.99 2.68 4.38
N LYS A 67 -18.21 1.61 3.62
CA LYS A 67 -19.53 1.33 3.06
C LYS A 67 -20.38 0.85 4.22
N TYR A 68 -21.28 1.69 4.72
CA TYR A 68 -22.38 1.22 5.55
C TYR A 68 -23.20 0.25 4.69
N SER A 69 -23.05 -1.05 4.94
CA SER A 69 -24.00 -2.04 4.45
C SER A 69 -25.32 -1.79 5.18
N ARG A 70 -26.29 -1.20 4.49
CA ARG A 70 -27.67 -1.11 5.00
C ARG A 70 -28.28 -2.51 4.89
N SER A 71 -28.11 -3.31 5.93
CA SER A 71 -28.70 -4.64 6.00
C SER A 71 -30.02 -4.58 6.77
N ARG A 72 -31.12 -4.76 6.01
CA ARG A 72 -32.33 -5.60 6.31
C ARG A 72 -33.20 -5.12 7.50
N TYR A 73 -34.55 -5.11 7.49
CA TYR A 73 -35.60 -6.05 7.04
C TYR A 73 -36.89 -5.24 6.70
N PHE A 74 -37.59 -5.52 5.60
CA PHE A 74 -38.89 -6.22 5.55
C PHE A 74 -39.93 -5.71 6.57
N CYS A 75 -40.94 -4.96 6.10
CA CYS A 75 -42.21 -4.77 6.80
C CYS A 75 -43.31 -5.27 5.87
N GLU A 76 -44.06 -6.25 6.37
CA GLU A 76 -45.05 -7.07 5.70
C GLU A 76 -46.40 -6.35 5.51
N SER A 77 -47.12 -6.80 4.48
CA SER A 77 -48.58 -7.03 4.46
C SER A 77 -49.58 -5.91 4.14
N LEU A 78 -50.38 -6.26 3.11
CA LEU A 78 -51.79 -5.94 2.82
C LEU A 78 -52.13 -4.66 2.05
N PHE A 79 -52.46 -4.83 0.77
CA PHE A 79 -53.75 -4.36 0.25
C PHE A 79 -54.23 -5.20 -0.94
N TRP A 80 -54.94 -6.28 -0.63
CA TRP A 80 -56.10 -6.72 -1.41
C TRP A 80 -57.30 -6.00 -0.78
N ALA A 81 -57.75 -4.92 -1.41
CA ALA A 81 -59.05 -4.29 -1.18
C ALA A 81 -59.27 -3.25 -2.28
N SER A 82 -59.78 -3.69 -3.44
CA SER A 82 -61.11 -3.32 -3.94
C SER A 82 -61.39 -3.90 -5.31
#